data_AF-A0A674C378-F1
#
_entry.id   AF-A0A674C378-F1
#
_cell.length_a   1.000
_cell.length_b   1.000
_cell.length_c   1.000
_cell.angle_alpha   90.00
_cell.angle_beta   90.00
_cell.angle_gamma   90.00
#
_symmetry.space_group_name_H-M   'P 1'
#
loop_
_entity.id
_entity.type
_entity.pdbx_description
1 polymer ?
#
loop_
_entity_poly.entity_id
_entity_poly.type
_entity_poly.pdbx_seq_one_letter_code
_entity_poly.pdbx_strand_id
1 'polypeptide(L)'
;MASDDIALLAEALSKTHLGYGELSYKGQGLKLDNTESVKELVREIEEYQGLRALRLEGNTVGVEAAQAIAKALECKDQLQVLGGESLESIVCLSLGSALMTAGARLRELDLSDNAFGPDGVKGIETLLKSSVCHSLQELRLNNCGMGIGGGKILAAALTECHEQSSALGAPLKLKVFIAGRNRLENEGATALALAFQLMGSLEEVHMPQNGINHAGVTALATALQHNPHLRILNLNDNTFTKRGALAMAQALRHLRTVQVINFGDCLVRSEGAIALSAVLREGLPTLKELNLSFGEITEAAALVLAQAVQDKPHMEKLDLNGIIHHALLQSGEPDEEEEEEEEEEEDENGKEMTENGVKDRDSPVKPEPTCHPEILSFLSSPTAETLLKLGDNRTGLIQQHVDVSDSDKVADAFLRISSLYSDDHEVKKAVLETIDTLLKKAFSGSSLQTYSFLSTLLVMLGLLKGEGKVKKVQVLPGHLLVLEHAVQQDYFPQDHASLLDTFVAR
;
A
#
# COMPACT_ATOMS: atom_id res chain seq x y z
N MET A 1 -38.26 13.11 -32.53
CA MET A 1 -38.68 11.84 -33.16
C MET A 1 -37.50 10.87 -33.19
N ALA A 2 -36.56 10.93 -34.15
CA ALA A 2 -35.45 9.95 -34.20
C ALA A 2 -34.49 9.98 -32.99
N SER A 3 -34.31 11.12 -32.32
CA SER A 3 -33.46 11.23 -31.12
C SER A 3 -34.14 10.66 -29.86
N ASP A 4 -35.46 10.76 -29.77
CA ASP A 4 -36.23 10.27 -28.63
C ASP A 4 -36.34 8.74 -28.71
N ASP A 5 -36.46 8.20 -29.94
CA ASP A 5 -36.46 6.76 -30.20
C ASP A 5 -35.12 6.11 -29.87
N ILE A 6 -33.98 6.80 -30.08
CA ILE A 6 -32.65 6.28 -29.71
C ILE A 6 -32.44 6.29 -28.20
N ALA A 7 -32.91 7.32 -27.49
CA ALA A 7 -32.85 7.38 -26.03
C ALA A 7 -33.75 6.29 -25.39
N LEU A 8 -34.96 6.11 -25.93
CA LEU A 8 -35.86 5.04 -25.53
C LEU A 8 -35.32 3.65 -25.87
N LEU A 9 -34.63 3.48 -27.00
CA LEU A 9 -33.94 2.23 -27.34
C LEU A 9 -32.73 1.99 -26.44
N ALA A 10 -31.95 3.02 -26.09
CA ALA A 10 -30.82 2.89 -25.18
C ALA A 10 -31.29 2.56 -23.75
N GLU A 11 -32.40 3.15 -23.30
CA GLU A 11 -33.04 2.85 -22.01
C GLU A 11 -33.71 1.47 -22.02
N ALA A 12 -34.33 1.07 -23.14
CA ALA A 12 -34.86 -0.28 -23.32
C ALA A 12 -33.74 -1.32 -23.42
N LEU A 13 -32.59 -0.97 -24.03
CA LEU A 13 -31.42 -1.83 -24.15
C LEU A 13 -30.64 -1.95 -22.84
N SER A 14 -30.60 -0.89 -22.03
CA SER A 14 -30.07 -0.95 -20.65
C SER A 14 -30.98 -1.74 -19.72
N LYS A 15 -32.29 -1.80 -20.02
CA LYS A 15 -33.28 -2.63 -19.30
C LYS A 15 -33.43 -4.04 -19.88
N THR A 16 -32.96 -4.31 -21.11
CA THR A 16 -32.95 -5.67 -21.63
C THR A 16 -31.82 -6.45 -21.00
N HIS A 17 -32.20 -7.33 -20.09
CA HIS A 17 -31.43 -8.44 -19.55
C HIS A 17 -30.74 -9.23 -20.67
N LEU A 18 -29.52 -8.82 -21.04
CA LEU A 18 -28.77 -9.38 -22.18
C LEU A 18 -28.12 -10.75 -21.89
N GLY A 19 -28.40 -11.35 -20.73
CA GLY A 19 -27.99 -12.71 -20.37
C GLY A 19 -29.19 -13.56 -19.97
N TYR A 20 -29.32 -14.76 -20.54
CA TYR A 20 -30.27 -15.78 -20.06
C TYR A 20 -30.09 -16.01 -18.55
N GLY A 21 -30.99 -15.50 -17.72
CA GLY A 21 -30.94 -15.67 -16.27
C GLY A 21 -30.22 -14.56 -15.49
N GLU A 22 -29.90 -13.40 -16.07
CA GLU A 22 -29.21 -12.31 -15.36
C GLU A 22 -30.13 -11.13 -15.03
N LEU A 23 -30.10 -10.71 -13.77
CA LEU A 23 -30.66 -9.46 -13.28
C LEU A 23 -29.51 -8.55 -12.83
N SER A 24 -29.29 -7.45 -13.56
CA SER A 24 -28.16 -6.57 -13.34
C SER A 24 -28.59 -5.13 -13.13
N TYR A 25 -28.19 -4.59 -11.98
CA TYR A 25 -28.32 -3.20 -11.56
C TYR A 25 -26.95 -2.51 -11.49
N LYS A 26 -25.94 -3.12 -12.12
CA LYS A 26 -24.55 -2.69 -12.01
C LYS A 26 -24.34 -1.25 -12.46
N GLY A 27 -23.67 -0.46 -11.62
CA GLY A 27 -23.24 0.90 -11.95
C GLY A 27 -24.36 1.94 -12.03
N GLN A 28 -25.55 1.65 -11.51
CA GLN A 28 -26.69 2.57 -11.56
C GLN A 28 -26.66 3.65 -10.47
N GLY A 29 -25.80 3.53 -9.45
CA GLY A 29 -25.68 4.52 -8.38
C GLY A 29 -26.93 4.62 -7.50
N LEU A 30 -27.71 3.55 -7.42
CA LEU A 30 -28.93 3.51 -6.62
C LEU A 30 -28.63 3.50 -5.13
N LYS A 31 -29.45 4.21 -4.37
CA LYS A 31 -29.45 4.16 -2.91
C LYS A 31 -30.57 3.25 -2.42
N LEU A 32 -30.24 1.98 -2.25
CA LEU A 32 -31.13 0.92 -1.80
C LEU A 32 -31.03 0.78 -0.28
N ASP A 33 -31.57 1.73 0.49
CA ASP A 33 -31.37 1.80 1.94
C ASP A 33 -32.49 1.14 2.76
N ASN A 34 -33.67 0.93 2.18
CA ASN A 34 -34.85 0.40 2.88
C ASN A 34 -35.75 -0.49 1.99
N THR A 35 -36.75 -1.13 2.59
CA THR A 35 -37.66 -2.04 1.88
C THR A 35 -38.40 -1.38 0.70
N GLU A 36 -38.81 -0.10 0.84
CA GLU A 36 -39.49 0.63 -0.24
C GLU A 36 -38.57 0.84 -1.44
N SER A 37 -37.31 1.18 -1.19
CA SER A 37 -36.30 1.45 -2.23
C SER A 37 -35.99 0.21 -3.08
N VAL A 38 -36.16 -1.00 -2.55
CA VAL A 38 -35.91 -2.27 -3.26
C VAL A 38 -37.17 -2.99 -3.70
N LYS A 39 -38.37 -2.40 -3.56
CA LYS A 39 -39.63 -3.07 -3.92
C LYS A 39 -39.65 -3.63 -5.34
N GLU A 40 -39.19 -2.82 -6.29
CA GLU A 40 -39.16 -3.22 -7.69
C GLU A 40 -38.11 -4.32 -7.93
N LEU A 41 -36.89 -4.15 -7.40
CA LEU A 41 -35.83 -5.15 -7.45
C LEU A 41 -36.29 -6.50 -6.86
N VAL A 42 -36.93 -6.47 -5.68
CA VAL A 42 -37.45 -7.67 -5.02
C VAL A 42 -38.53 -8.34 -5.87
N ARG A 43 -39.48 -7.57 -6.41
CA ARG A 43 -40.49 -8.09 -7.32
C ARG A 43 -39.86 -8.75 -8.54
N GLU A 44 -38.90 -8.09 -9.17
CA GLU A 44 -38.18 -8.63 -10.32
C GLU A 44 -37.45 -9.93 -9.95
N ILE A 45 -36.74 -9.98 -8.82
CA ILE A 45 -36.11 -11.21 -8.32
C ILE A 45 -37.17 -12.31 -8.18
N GLU A 46 -38.27 -12.06 -7.46
CA GLU A 46 -39.32 -13.05 -7.21
C GLU A 46 -39.92 -13.60 -8.51
N GLU A 47 -40.27 -12.72 -9.45
CA GLU A 47 -40.88 -13.07 -10.74
C GLU A 47 -39.88 -13.78 -11.69
N TYR A 48 -38.57 -13.53 -11.56
CA TYR A 48 -37.55 -14.08 -12.46
C TYR A 48 -37.39 -15.60 -12.27
N GLN A 49 -37.85 -16.36 -13.26
CA GLN A 49 -37.66 -17.82 -13.30
C GLN A 49 -36.27 -18.19 -13.80
N GLY A 50 -35.55 -19.03 -13.05
CA GLY A 50 -34.20 -19.46 -13.43
C GLY A 50 -33.16 -18.35 -13.32
N LEU A 51 -33.29 -17.46 -12.33
CA LEU A 51 -32.28 -16.44 -12.01
C LEU A 51 -30.93 -17.12 -11.70
N ARG A 52 -29.91 -16.78 -12.48
CA ARG A 52 -28.53 -17.29 -12.40
C ARG A 52 -27.55 -16.24 -11.92
N ALA A 53 -27.81 -14.96 -12.18
CA ALA A 53 -26.92 -13.88 -11.79
C ALA A 53 -27.70 -12.69 -11.24
N LEU A 54 -27.26 -12.18 -10.10
CA LEU A 54 -27.77 -10.96 -9.48
C LEU A 54 -26.58 -10.02 -9.25
N ARG A 55 -26.55 -8.90 -9.97
CA ARG A 55 -25.45 -7.92 -9.94
C ARG A 55 -25.94 -6.59 -9.36
N LEU A 56 -25.42 -6.23 -8.19
CA LEU A 56 -25.76 -5.01 -7.45
C LEU A 56 -24.55 -4.06 -7.30
N GLU A 57 -23.41 -4.38 -7.93
CA GLU A 57 -22.19 -3.55 -7.89
C GLU A 57 -22.46 -2.09 -8.29
N GLY A 58 -21.82 -1.12 -7.66
CA GLY A 58 -22.02 0.31 -7.92
C GLY A 58 -23.29 0.91 -7.32
N ASN A 59 -23.93 0.23 -6.36
CA ASN A 59 -25.08 0.73 -5.61
C ASN A 59 -24.82 0.63 -4.11
N THR A 60 -25.54 1.42 -3.32
CA THR A 60 -25.54 1.29 -1.85
C THR A 60 -26.67 0.38 -1.43
N VAL A 61 -26.38 -0.71 -0.71
CA VAL A 61 -27.41 -1.61 -0.16
C VAL A 61 -27.37 -1.59 1.36
N GLY A 62 -28.35 -0.92 1.96
CA GLY A 62 -28.54 -0.88 3.41
C GLY A 62 -29.08 -2.19 3.98
N VAL A 63 -29.06 -2.30 5.31
CA VAL A 63 -29.42 -3.54 6.03
C VAL A 63 -30.85 -4.01 5.74
N GLU A 64 -31.84 -3.12 5.76
CA GLU A 64 -33.24 -3.49 5.50
C GLU A 64 -33.46 -3.93 4.04
N ALA A 65 -32.88 -3.19 3.10
CA ALA A 65 -32.92 -3.52 1.68
C ALA A 65 -32.31 -4.89 1.42
N ALA A 66 -31.14 -5.16 2.00
CA ALA A 66 -30.47 -6.45 1.91
C ALA A 66 -31.30 -7.60 2.49
N GLN A 67 -31.99 -7.39 3.62
CA GLN A 67 -32.86 -8.41 4.20
C GLN A 67 -34.05 -8.73 3.27
N ALA A 68 -34.64 -7.72 2.65
CA ALA A 68 -35.71 -7.91 1.67
C ALA A 68 -35.19 -8.65 0.41
N ILE A 69 -34.01 -8.29 -0.09
CA ILE A 69 -33.36 -8.99 -1.21
C ILE A 69 -33.03 -10.44 -0.82
N ALA A 70 -32.45 -10.65 0.36
CA ALA A 70 -32.14 -11.99 0.87
C ALA A 70 -33.39 -12.87 0.93
N LYS A 71 -34.52 -12.32 1.41
CA LYS A 71 -35.78 -13.06 1.46
C LYS A 71 -36.25 -13.52 0.07
N ALA A 72 -36.12 -12.65 -0.92
CA ALA A 72 -36.47 -12.97 -2.31
C ALA A 72 -35.55 -14.05 -2.93
N LEU A 73 -34.29 -14.11 -2.48
CA LEU A 73 -33.29 -15.09 -2.96
C LEU A 73 -33.46 -16.49 -2.38
N GLU A 74 -34.21 -16.69 -1.28
CA GLU A 74 -34.42 -18.01 -0.66
C GLU A 74 -35.03 -19.05 -1.62
N CYS A 75 -35.71 -18.60 -2.69
CA CYS A 75 -36.32 -19.46 -3.69
C CYS A 75 -35.50 -19.57 -5.00
N LYS A 76 -34.24 -19.10 -5.02
CA LYS A 76 -33.40 -19.00 -6.24
C LYS A 76 -32.23 -19.98 -6.21
N ASP A 77 -32.57 -21.26 -6.29
CA ASP A 77 -31.63 -22.40 -6.28
C ASP A 77 -30.63 -22.41 -7.46
N GLN A 78 -30.98 -21.77 -8.58
CA GLN A 78 -30.13 -21.68 -9.77
C GLN A 78 -29.12 -20.52 -9.73
N LEU A 79 -29.09 -19.71 -8.67
CA LEU A 79 -28.17 -18.58 -8.58
C LEU A 79 -26.72 -19.07 -8.53
N GLN A 80 -25.91 -18.52 -9.43
CA GLN A 80 -24.50 -18.84 -9.63
C GLN A 80 -23.58 -17.61 -9.49
N VAL A 81 -24.12 -16.41 -9.67
CA VAL A 81 -23.36 -15.16 -9.58
C VAL A 81 -24.06 -14.22 -8.63
N LEU A 82 -23.32 -13.73 -7.63
CA LEU A 82 -23.76 -12.66 -6.77
C LEU A 82 -22.67 -11.58 -6.73
N GLY A 83 -23.05 -10.36 -7.09
CA GLY A 83 -22.22 -9.16 -6.97
C GLY A 83 -22.90 -8.11 -6.09
N GLY A 84 -22.18 -7.52 -5.14
CA GLY A 84 -22.69 -6.42 -4.33
C GLY A 84 -21.58 -5.58 -3.71
N GLU A 85 -21.82 -4.27 -3.67
CA GLU A 85 -20.90 -3.26 -3.12
C GLU A 85 -21.60 -2.47 -2.00
N SER A 86 -20.81 -1.79 -1.16
CA SER A 86 -21.29 -1.02 0.00
C SER A 86 -22.23 -1.78 0.95
N LEU A 87 -22.04 -3.09 1.08
CA LEU A 87 -22.71 -4.00 1.99
C LEU A 87 -22.06 -3.94 3.37
N GLU A 88 -22.87 -3.81 4.41
CA GLU A 88 -22.42 -4.01 5.78
C GLU A 88 -22.19 -5.50 6.09
N SER A 89 -21.36 -5.81 7.08
CA SER A 89 -21.05 -7.22 7.44
C SER A 89 -22.29 -8.05 7.78
N ILE A 90 -23.30 -7.43 8.41
CA ILE A 90 -24.56 -8.09 8.74
C ILE A 90 -25.41 -8.41 7.50
N VAL A 91 -25.25 -7.63 6.43
CA VAL A 91 -25.90 -7.87 5.14
C VAL A 91 -25.36 -9.14 4.49
N CYS A 92 -24.05 -9.33 4.52
CA CYS A 92 -23.42 -10.54 3.97
C CYS A 92 -23.89 -11.82 4.68
N LEU A 93 -24.12 -11.75 5.99
CA LEU A 93 -24.71 -12.86 6.76
C LEU A 93 -26.13 -13.18 6.30
N SER A 94 -26.99 -12.16 6.14
CA SER A 94 -28.37 -12.35 5.66
C SER A 94 -28.42 -12.94 4.25
N LEU A 95 -27.63 -12.38 3.32
CA LEU A 95 -27.54 -12.88 1.95
C LEU A 95 -26.97 -14.31 1.92
N GLY A 96 -25.90 -14.58 2.66
CA GLY A 96 -25.31 -15.91 2.76
C GLY A 96 -26.30 -16.95 3.31
N SER A 97 -27.05 -16.60 4.34
CA SER A 97 -28.11 -17.46 4.92
C SER A 97 -29.21 -17.78 3.90
N ALA A 98 -29.66 -16.79 3.14
CA ALA A 98 -30.65 -16.99 2.10
C ALA A 98 -30.14 -17.90 0.98
N LEU A 99 -28.88 -17.74 0.54
CA LEU A 99 -28.28 -18.61 -0.47
C LEU A 99 -28.13 -20.06 0.00
N MET A 100 -27.75 -20.25 1.27
CA MET A 100 -27.70 -21.58 1.90
C MET A 100 -29.10 -22.21 1.95
N THR A 101 -30.11 -21.42 2.29
CA THR A 101 -31.52 -21.86 2.32
C THR A 101 -32.02 -22.24 0.93
N ALA A 102 -31.66 -21.46 -0.09
CA ALA A 102 -32.00 -21.73 -1.48
C ALA A 102 -31.30 -22.97 -2.07
N GLY A 103 -30.22 -23.44 -1.43
CA GLY A 103 -29.36 -24.48 -2.00
C GLY A 103 -28.61 -24.01 -3.25
N ALA A 104 -28.36 -22.71 -3.35
CA ALA A 104 -27.65 -22.10 -4.48
C ALA A 104 -26.23 -22.66 -4.61
N ARG A 105 -25.66 -22.58 -5.81
CA ARG A 105 -24.31 -23.07 -6.11
C ARG A 105 -23.52 -22.01 -6.85
N LEU A 106 -22.84 -21.16 -6.09
CA LEU A 106 -22.11 -20.03 -6.64
C LEU A 106 -20.90 -20.50 -7.46
N ARG A 107 -20.65 -19.76 -8.52
CA ARG A 107 -19.47 -19.80 -9.38
C ARG A 107 -18.70 -18.50 -9.30
N GLU A 108 -19.38 -17.37 -9.10
CA GLU A 108 -18.78 -16.05 -8.94
C GLU A 108 -19.38 -15.37 -7.70
N LEU A 109 -18.50 -14.86 -6.84
CA LEU A 109 -18.86 -14.03 -5.71
C LEU A 109 -18.01 -12.77 -5.76
N ASP A 110 -18.66 -11.64 -6.03
CA ASP A 110 -18.04 -10.32 -5.97
C ASP A 110 -18.60 -9.52 -4.79
N LEU A 111 -17.74 -9.33 -3.81
CA LEU A 111 -17.99 -8.53 -2.61
C LEU A 111 -16.94 -7.43 -2.47
N SER A 112 -16.40 -6.94 -3.60
CA SER A 112 -15.49 -5.81 -3.61
C SER A 112 -16.17 -4.53 -3.07
N ASP A 113 -15.37 -3.56 -2.65
CA ASP A 113 -15.81 -2.24 -2.18
C ASP A 113 -16.85 -2.31 -1.04
N ASN A 114 -16.65 -3.28 -0.14
CA ASN A 114 -17.43 -3.47 1.09
C ASN A 114 -16.54 -3.26 2.31
N ALA A 115 -16.80 -2.25 3.13
CA ALA A 115 -16.00 -1.95 4.32
C ALA A 115 -16.22 -2.95 5.48
N PHE A 116 -15.89 -4.23 5.26
CA PHE A 116 -16.04 -5.29 6.24
C PHE A 116 -15.22 -5.02 7.50
N GLY A 117 -14.01 -4.48 7.32
CA GLY A 117 -13.03 -4.47 8.39
C GLY A 117 -12.59 -5.90 8.76
N PRO A 118 -11.72 -6.05 9.78
CA PRO A 118 -11.25 -7.35 10.23
C PRO A 118 -12.37 -8.24 10.82
N ASP A 119 -13.40 -7.64 11.43
CA ASP A 119 -14.54 -8.39 11.98
C ASP A 119 -15.58 -8.77 10.94
N GLY A 120 -15.73 -8.00 9.86
CA GLY A 120 -16.72 -8.28 8.83
C GLY A 120 -16.42 -9.52 8.00
N VAL A 121 -15.15 -9.91 7.91
CA VAL A 121 -14.76 -11.16 7.23
C VAL A 121 -15.39 -12.40 7.89
N LYS A 122 -15.65 -12.37 9.20
CA LYS A 122 -16.39 -13.44 9.90
C LYS A 122 -17.81 -13.63 9.32
N GLY A 123 -18.39 -12.54 8.79
CA GLY A 123 -19.69 -12.56 8.13
C GLY A 123 -19.71 -13.37 6.83
N ILE A 124 -18.61 -13.35 6.08
CA ILE A 124 -18.47 -14.12 4.83
C ILE A 124 -17.84 -15.50 5.06
N GLU A 125 -17.16 -15.71 6.19
CA GLU A 125 -16.55 -17.00 6.57
C GLU A 125 -17.57 -18.14 6.51
N THR A 126 -18.74 -17.95 7.11
CA THR A 126 -19.80 -18.96 7.16
C THR A 126 -20.28 -19.33 5.75
N LEU A 127 -20.43 -18.33 4.86
CA LEU A 127 -20.83 -18.54 3.48
C LEU A 127 -19.77 -19.33 2.71
N LEU A 128 -18.50 -18.94 2.82
CA LEU A 128 -17.38 -19.59 2.13
C LEU A 128 -17.20 -21.05 2.55
N LYS A 129 -17.44 -21.38 3.83
CA LYS A 129 -17.40 -22.75 4.35
C LYS A 129 -18.63 -23.59 3.98
N SER A 130 -19.67 -22.97 3.44
CA SER A 130 -20.91 -23.68 3.11
C SER A 130 -20.84 -24.37 1.74
N SER A 131 -21.75 -25.32 1.53
CA SER A 131 -21.88 -26.02 0.24
C SER A 131 -22.20 -25.12 -0.95
N VAL A 132 -22.68 -23.88 -0.69
CA VAL A 132 -22.93 -22.87 -1.71
C VAL A 132 -21.65 -22.51 -2.48
N CYS A 133 -20.51 -22.50 -1.79
CA CYS A 133 -19.22 -22.12 -2.36
C CYS A 133 -18.39 -23.29 -2.88
N HIS A 134 -18.84 -24.54 -2.75
CA HIS A 134 -18.08 -25.71 -3.26
C HIS A 134 -17.81 -25.66 -4.77
N SER A 135 -18.65 -24.95 -5.54
CA SER A 135 -18.48 -24.75 -6.99
C SER A 135 -17.87 -23.41 -7.38
N LEU A 136 -17.39 -22.63 -6.40
CA LEU A 136 -16.91 -21.27 -6.62
C LEU A 136 -15.65 -21.30 -7.49
N GLN A 137 -15.63 -20.46 -8.52
CA GLN A 137 -14.53 -20.32 -9.48
C GLN A 137 -13.90 -18.92 -9.40
N GLU A 138 -14.68 -17.90 -9.07
CA GLU A 138 -14.21 -16.52 -8.94
C GLU A 138 -14.61 -15.94 -7.59
N LEU A 139 -13.63 -15.41 -6.87
CA LEU A 139 -13.82 -14.68 -5.63
C LEU A 139 -13.14 -13.31 -5.73
N ARG A 140 -13.95 -12.26 -5.57
CA ARG A 140 -13.51 -10.87 -5.65
C ARG A 140 -13.86 -10.15 -4.35
N LEU A 141 -12.83 -9.61 -3.71
CA LEU A 141 -12.85 -8.97 -2.40
C LEU A 141 -11.91 -7.75 -2.42
N ASN A 142 -11.90 -6.97 -3.51
CA ASN A 142 -11.07 -5.78 -3.59
C ASN A 142 -11.56 -4.73 -2.59
N ASN A 143 -10.65 -4.01 -1.93
CA ASN A 143 -10.99 -2.85 -1.11
C ASN A 143 -12.00 -3.16 0.02
N CYS A 144 -11.81 -4.27 0.72
CA CYS A 144 -12.69 -4.71 1.81
C CYS A 144 -12.19 -4.38 3.22
N GLY A 145 -10.97 -3.81 3.34
CA GLY A 145 -10.38 -3.44 4.63
C GLY A 145 -10.14 -4.63 5.58
N MET A 146 -9.89 -5.83 5.04
CA MET A 146 -9.83 -7.07 5.81
C MET A 146 -8.70 -7.12 6.86
N GLY A 147 -7.57 -6.45 6.59
CA GLY A 147 -6.37 -6.55 7.40
C GLY A 147 -5.77 -7.96 7.42
N ILE A 148 -4.73 -8.13 8.25
CA ILE A 148 -4.04 -9.41 8.46
C ILE A 148 -5.02 -10.49 8.95
N GLY A 149 -5.81 -10.17 9.98
CA GLY A 149 -6.76 -11.11 10.60
C GLY A 149 -7.82 -11.60 9.61
N GLY A 150 -8.38 -10.70 8.81
CA GLY A 150 -9.31 -11.06 7.75
C GLY A 150 -8.67 -11.94 6.67
N GLY A 151 -7.41 -11.67 6.29
CA GLY A 151 -6.65 -12.54 5.39
C GLY A 151 -6.49 -13.98 5.91
N LYS A 152 -6.18 -14.14 7.20
CA LYS A 152 -6.09 -15.46 7.84
C LYS A 152 -7.44 -16.19 7.90
N ILE A 153 -8.51 -15.50 8.26
CA ILE A 153 -9.87 -16.07 8.29
C ILE A 153 -10.28 -16.53 6.89
N LEU A 154 -10.05 -15.69 5.88
CA LEU A 154 -10.33 -16.01 4.48
C LEU A 154 -9.57 -17.26 4.02
N ALA A 155 -8.28 -17.34 4.32
CA ALA A 155 -7.46 -18.51 3.98
C ALA A 155 -7.97 -19.80 4.65
N ALA A 156 -8.32 -19.73 5.94
CA ALA A 156 -8.88 -20.87 6.67
C ALA A 156 -10.24 -21.31 6.09
N ALA A 157 -11.11 -20.36 5.75
CA ALA A 157 -12.40 -20.64 5.14
C ALA A 157 -12.27 -21.32 3.76
N LEU A 158 -11.34 -20.84 2.91
CA LEU A 158 -11.06 -21.45 1.60
C LEU A 158 -10.47 -22.86 1.74
N THR A 159 -9.57 -23.06 2.70
CA THR A 159 -8.95 -24.37 3.00
C THR A 159 -10.00 -25.37 3.44
N GLU A 160 -10.85 -25.00 4.42
CA GLU A 160 -11.93 -25.85 4.91
C GLU A 160 -12.96 -26.15 3.81
N CYS A 161 -13.34 -25.16 3.01
CA CYS A 161 -14.22 -25.36 1.85
C CYS A 161 -13.63 -26.36 0.86
N HIS A 162 -12.34 -26.23 0.55
CA HIS A 162 -11.63 -27.17 -0.33
C HIS A 162 -11.60 -28.58 0.25
N GLU A 163 -11.30 -28.76 1.53
CA GLU A 163 -11.29 -30.07 2.19
C GLU A 163 -12.68 -30.74 2.19
N GLN A 164 -13.71 -30.00 2.57
CA GLN A 164 -15.08 -30.50 2.62
C GLN A 164 -15.58 -30.90 1.23
N SER A 165 -15.37 -30.04 0.22
CA SER A 165 -15.75 -30.33 -1.17
C SER A 165 -14.92 -31.48 -1.77
N SER A 166 -13.64 -31.61 -1.39
CA SER A 166 -12.79 -32.75 -1.75
C SER A 166 -13.31 -34.07 -1.20
N ALA A 167 -13.75 -34.09 0.06
CA ALA A 167 -14.35 -35.28 0.68
C ALA A 167 -15.64 -35.74 -0.04
N LEU A 168 -16.32 -34.84 -0.74
CA LEU A 168 -17.49 -35.13 -1.58
C LEU A 168 -17.12 -35.53 -3.02
N GLY A 169 -15.83 -35.61 -3.37
CA GLY A 169 -15.35 -35.98 -4.70
C GLY A 169 -15.38 -34.85 -5.74
N ALA A 170 -15.64 -33.62 -5.32
CA ALA A 170 -15.72 -32.44 -6.18
C ALA A 170 -15.00 -31.25 -5.51
N PRO A 171 -13.65 -31.28 -5.44
CA PRO A 171 -12.87 -30.26 -4.74
C PRO A 171 -13.15 -28.85 -5.29
N LEU A 172 -13.14 -27.86 -4.40
CA LEU A 172 -13.14 -26.45 -4.75
C LEU A 172 -11.97 -26.17 -5.69
N LYS A 173 -12.27 -25.56 -6.84
CA LYS A 173 -11.29 -25.18 -7.86
C LYS A 173 -11.43 -23.70 -8.17
N LEU A 174 -10.91 -22.87 -7.27
CA LEU A 174 -10.89 -21.44 -7.48
C LEU A 174 -9.91 -21.11 -8.62
N LYS A 175 -10.40 -20.36 -9.61
CA LYS A 175 -9.65 -19.94 -10.79
C LYS A 175 -9.21 -18.50 -10.71
N VAL A 176 -10.08 -17.63 -10.22
CA VAL A 176 -9.83 -16.18 -10.14
C VAL A 176 -9.92 -15.75 -8.68
N PHE A 177 -8.84 -15.17 -8.18
CA PHE A 177 -8.79 -14.58 -6.86
C PHE A 177 -8.36 -13.11 -6.94
N ILE A 178 -9.22 -12.21 -6.47
CA ILE A 178 -8.98 -10.77 -6.48
C ILE A 178 -9.17 -10.23 -5.07
N ALA A 179 -8.12 -9.70 -4.45
CA ALA A 179 -8.16 -9.17 -3.08
C ALA A 179 -7.12 -8.06 -2.85
N GLY A 180 -7.05 -7.09 -3.76
CA GLY A 180 -6.25 -5.87 -3.60
C GLY A 180 -6.82 -4.89 -2.57
N ARG A 181 -6.01 -3.94 -2.11
CA ARG A 181 -6.40 -2.87 -1.17
C ARG A 181 -6.97 -3.37 0.16
N ASN A 182 -6.44 -4.47 0.70
CA ASN A 182 -6.96 -5.07 1.94
C ASN A 182 -6.02 -4.99 3.13
N ARG A 183 -4.77 -4.52 2.95
CA ARG A 183 -3.73 -4.57 3.99
C ARG A 183 -3.57 -5.98 4.56
N LEU A 184 -3.48 -6.97 3.67
CA LEU A 184 -3.29 -8.37 4.06
C LEU A 184 -1.93 -8.60 4.72
N GLU A 185 -0.92 -7.81 4.31
CA GLU A 185 0.46 -7.89 4.75
C GLU A 185 1.03 -9.32 4.66
N ASN A 186 2.18 -9.57 5.27
CA ASN A 186 2.90 -10.85 5.10
C ASN A 186 2.14 -12.05 5.63
N GLU A 187 1.58 -11.94 6.84
CA GLU A 187 0.94 -13.08 7.49
C GLU A 187 -0.38 -13.46 6.80
N GLY A 188 -1.17 -12.47 6.36
CA GLY A 188 -2.40 -12.73 5.59
C GLY A 188 -2.07 -13.34 4.23
N ALA A 189 -1.06 -12.81 3.54
CA ALA A 189 -0.59 -13.37 2.27
C ALA A 189 -0.03 -14.79 2.41
N THR A 190 0.70 -15.08 3.49
CA THR A 190 1.27 -16.39 3.77
C THR A 190 0.18 -17.42 4.05
N ALA A 191 -0.86 -17.06 4.81
CA ALA A 191 -2.01 -17.93 5.04
C ALA A 191 -2.73 -18.25 3.71
N LEU A 192 -2.97 -17.23 2.88
CA LEU A 192 -3.58 -17.41 1.56
C LEU A 192 -2.70 -18.27 0.62
N ALA A 193 -1.38 -18.11 0.69
CA ALA A 193 -0.44 -18.93 -0.08
C ALA A 193 -0.61 -20.42 0.21
N LEU A 194 -0.78 -20.81 1.47
CA LEU A 194 -1.04 -22.23 1.83
C LEU A 194 -2.33 -22.75 1.19
N ALA A 195 -3.41 -21.96 1.21
CA ALA A 195 -4.67 -22.31 0.56
C ALA A 195 -4.51 -22.44 -0.97
N PHE A 196 -3.77 -21.52 -1.60
CA PHE A 196 -3.51 -21.54 -3.05
C PHE A 196 -2.66 -22.74 -3.47
N GLN A 197 -1.69 -23.13 -2.65
CA GLN A 197 -0.87 -24.31 -2.87
C GLN A 197 -1.71 -25.59 -2.82
N LEU A 198 -2.61 -25.68 -1.83
CA LEU A 198 -3.50 -26.83 -1.67
C LEU A 198 -4.45 -26.99 -2.86
N MET A 199 -5.05 -25.89 -3.33
CA MET A 199 -6.04 -25.92 -4.41
C MET A 199 -5.45 -26.17 -5.80
N GLY A 200 -4.26 -25.61 -6.10
CA GLY A 200 -3.52 -25.83 -7.36
C GLY A 200 -4.29 -25.56 -8.66
N SER A 201 -5.32 -24.70 -8.63
CA SER A 201 -6.27 -24.49 -9.73
C SER A 201 -6.38 -23.03 -10.22
N LEU A 202 -5.60 -22.12 -9.65
CA LEU A 202 -5.65 -20.69 -9.98
C LEU A 202 -5.17 -20.43 -11.41
N GLU A 203 -5.92 -19.56 -12.08
CA GLU A 203 -5.64 -19.00 -13.39
C GLU A 203 -5.32 -17.49 -13.31
N GLU A 204 -5.91 -16.77 -12.35
CA GLU A 204 -5.74 -15.32 -12.20
C GLU A 204 -5.64 -14.94 -10.72
N VAL A 205 -4.58 -14.22 -10.36
CA VAL A 205 -4.37 -13.69 -9.00
C VAL A 205 -4.09 -12.20 -9.06
N HIS A 206 -4.93 -11.42 -8.38
CA HIS A 206 -4.79 -9.98 -8.25
C HIS A 206 -4.79 -9.60 -6.77
N MET A 207 -3.62 -9.23 -6.24
CA MET A 207 -3.49 -8.77 -4.85
C MET A 207 -2.71 -7.44 -4.75
N PRO A 208 -3.02 -6.42 -5.58
CA PRO A 208 -2.28 -5.16 -5.52
C PRO A 208 -2.55 -4.38 -4.23
N GLN A 209 -1.63 -3.52 -3.81
CA GLN A 209 -1.83 -2.59 -2.68
C GLN A 209 -2.20 -3.30 -1.36
N ASN A 210 -1.46 -4.34 -0.99
CA ASN A 210 -1.73 -5.10 0.24
C ASN A 210 -0.67 -4.94 1.32
N GLY A 211 0.39 -4.17 1.08
CA GLY A 211 1.50 -4.03 2.02
C GLY A 211 2.26 -5.34 2.23
N ILE A 212 2.26 -6.23 1.24
CA ILE A 212 2.97 -7.51 1.31
C ILE A 212 4.44 -7.23 0.99
N ASN A 213 5.35 -7.56 1.89
CA ASN A 213 6.79 -7.40 1.63
C ASN A 213 7.42 -8.71 1.13
N HIS A 214 8.75 -8.74 1.01
CA HIS A 214 9.48 -9.90 0.47
C HIS A 214 9.14 -11.23 1.16
N ALA A 215 8.80 -11.26 2.46
CA ALA A 215 8.47 -12.49 3.17
C ALA A 215 7.14 -13.08 2.67
N GLY A 216 6.08 -12.27 2.62
CA GLY A 216 4.79 -12.70 2.07
C GLY A 216 4.85 -12.99 0.56
N VAL A 217 5.62 -12.22 -0.20
CA VAL A 217 5.87 -12.46 -1.63
C VAL A 217 6.57 -13.80 -1.84
N THR A 218 7.54 -14.16 -0.99
CA THR A 218 8.24 -15.46 -1.08
C THR A 218 7.28 -16.63 -0.80
N ALA A 219 6.38 -16.48 0.16
CA ALA A 219 5.33 -17.47 0.43
C ALA A 219 4.40 -17.64 -0.78
N LEU A 220 3.92 -16.52 -1.36
CA LEU A 220 3.10 -16.54 -2.58
C LEU A 220 3.85 -17.17 -3.76
N ALA A 221 5.12 -16.83 -3.98
CA ALA A 221 5.94 -17.41 -5.04
C ALA A 221 6.06 -18.94 -4.90
N THR A 222 6.22 -19.45 -3.68
CA THR A 222 6.28 -20.89 -3.40
C THR A 222 4.96 -21.57 -3.72
N ALA A 223 3.84 -20.99 -3.28
CA ALA A 223 2.51 -21.54 -3.51
C ALA A 223 2.11 -21.54 -4.99
N LEU A 224 2.37 -20.44 -5.70
CA LEU A 224 1.94 -20.26 -7.08
C LEU A 224 2.58 -21.27 -8.04
N GLN A 225 3.74 -21.86 -7.71
CA GLN A 225 4.35 -22.96 -8.50
C GLN A 225 3.44 -24.18 -8.64
N HIS A 226 2.48 -24.35 -7.73
CA HIS A 226 1.50 -25.44 -7.75
C HIS A 226 0.27 -25.12 -8.61
N ASN A 227 0.24 -23.94 -9.26
CA ASN A 227 -0.85 -23.47 -10.11
C ASN A 227 -0.37 -23.34 -11.57
N PRO A 228 -0.16 -24.45 -12.28
CA PRO A 228 0.49 -24.46 -13.61
C PRO A 228 -0.35 -23.83 -14.73
N HIS A 229 -1.60 -23.48 -14.44
CA HIS A 229 -2.52 -22.82 -15.37
C HIS A 229 -2.62 -21.30 -15.15
N LEU A 230 -1.78 -20.72 -14.28
CA LEU A 230 -1.77 -19.29 -14.02
C LEU A 230 -1.49 -18.51 -15.32
N ARG A 231 -2.39 -17.57 -15.64
CA ARG A 231 -2.37 -16.67 -16.80
C ARG A 231 -2.11 -15.23 -16.40
N ILE A 232 -2.65 -14.79 -15.28
CA ILE A 232 -2.50 -13.40 -14.80
C ILE A 232 -1.99 -13.41 -13.37
N LEU A 233 -0.90 -12.68 -13.15
CA LEU A 233 -0.34 -12.43 -11.82
C LEU A 233 -0.13 -10.92 -11.66
N ASN A 234 -0.95 -10.31 -10.81
CA ASN A 234 -0.86 -8.92 -10.46
C ASN A 234 -0.62 -8.76 -8.95
N LEU A 235 0.57 -8.30 -8.60
CA LEU A 235 0.99 -7.97 -7.23
C LEU A 235 1.48 -6.52 -7.13
N ASN A 236 1.08 -5.66 -8.07
CA ASN A 236 1.45 -4.24 -8.12
C ASN A 236 1.30 -3.53 -6.76
N ASP A 237 2.24 -2.65 -6.44
CA ASP A 237 2.24 -1.86 -5.20
C ASP A 237 2.23 -2.78 -3.95
N ASN A 238 3.30 -3.59 -3.89
CA ASN A 238 3.69 -4.46 -2.76
C ASN A 238 5.22 -4.52 -2.74
N THR A 239 5.84 -4.56 -1.57
CA THR A 239 7.29 -4.34 -1.41
C THR A 239 8.12 -5.61 -1.62
N PHE A 240 8.41 -6.00 -2.86
CA PHE A 240 9.16 -7.22 -3.16
C PHE A 240 10.61 -7.15 -2.66
N THR A 241 11.26 -6.00 -2.82
CA THR A 241 12.73 -5.85 -2.74
C THR A 241 13.48 -6.83 -3.65
N LYS A 242 14.82 -6.88 -3.57
CA LYS A 242 15.63 -7.88 -4.29
C LYS A 242 15.21 -9.32 -3.94
N ARG A 243 14.86 -9.59 -2.68
CA ARG A 243 14.58 -10.95 -2.18
C ARG A 243 13.29 -11.52 -2.78
N GLY A 244 12.20 -10.78 -2.73
CA GLY A 244 10.91 -11.21 -3.27
C GLY A 244 10.92 -11.33 -4.80
N ALA A 245 11.64 -10.44 -5.48
CA ALA A 245 11.79 -10.52 -6.94
C ALA A 245 12.54 -11.78 -7.39
N LEU A 246 13.61 -12.18 -6.68
CA LEU A 246 14.33 -13.43 -6.94
C LEU A 246 13.43 -14.65 -6.70
N ALA A 247 12.64 -14.66 -5.63
CA ALA A 247 11.69 -15.73 -5.34
C ALA A 247 10.63 -15.86 -6.44
N MET A 248 10.08 -14.74 -6.91
CA MET A 248 9.12 -14.73 -8.02
C MET A 248 9.74 -15.18 -9.34
N ALA A 249 10.98 -14.78 -9.64
CA ALA A 249 11.70 -15.27 -10.82
C ALA A 249 11.86 -16.80 -10.77
N GLN A 250 12.25 -17.37 -9.62
CA GLN A 250 12.34 -18.81 -9.43
C GLN A 250 10.99 -19.50 -9.69
N ALA A 251 9.90 -18.96 -9.14
CA ALA A 251 8.55 -19.51 -9.31
C ALA A 251 8.08 -19.48 -10.77
N LEU A 252 8.31 -18.37 -11.47
CA LEU A 252 7.88 -18.16 -12.86
C LEU A 252 8.47 -19.17 -13.85
N ARG A 253 9.60 -19.82 -13.54
CA ARG A 253 10.15 -20.91 -14.36
C ARG A 253 9.16 -22.07 -14.56
N HIS A 254 8.24 -22.25 -13.63
CA HIS A 254 7.23 -23.31 -13.64
C HIS A 254 5.91 -22.89 -14.30
N LEU A 255 5.71 -21.58 -14.55
CA LEU A 255 4.42 -21.01 -14.93
C LEU A 255 4.37 -20.65 -16.43
N ARG A 256 4.43 -21.68 -17.28
CA ARG A 256 4.58 -21.53 -18.74
C ARG A 256 3.37 -20.91 -19.45
N THR A 257 2.22 -20.83 -18.80
CA THR A 257 0.96 -20.27 -19.34
C THR A 257 0.74 -18.79 -19.03
N VAL A 258 1.64 -18.16 -18.28
CA VAL A 258 1.49 -16.76 -17.86
C VAL A 258 1.48 -15.85 -19.08
N GLN A 259 0.51 -14.94 -19.09
CA GLN A 259 0.24 -13.96 -20.14
C GLN A 259 0.46 -12.54 -19.64
N VAL A 260 0.15 -12.27 -18.37
CA VAL A 260 0.26 -10.94 -17.77
C VAL A 260 0.99 -11.04 -16.44
N ILE A 261 2.07 -10.27 -16.32
CA ILE A 261 2.80 -10.07 -15.07
C ILE A 261 2.76 -8.58 -14.75
N ASN A 262 2.22 -8.23 -13.59
CA ASN A 262 2.23 -6.86 -13.09
C ASN A 262 2.86 -6.81 -11.70
N PHE A 263 4.13 -6.35 -11.67
CA PHE A 263 4.90 -6.03 -10.48
C PHE A 263 5.34 -4.55 -10.51
N GLY A 264 4.50 -3.67 -11.06
CA GLY A 264 4.74 -2.23 -10.98
C GLY A 264 4.75 -1.79 -9.52
N ASP A 265 5.56 -0.79 -9.18
CA ASP A 265 5.68 -0.22 -7.83
C ASP A 265 5.98 -1.30 -6.77
N CYS A 266 6.79 -2.30 -7.15
CA CYS A 266 7.14 -3.40 -6.26
C CYS A 266 8.56 -3.35 -5.70
N LEU A 267 9.35 -2.31 -5.99
CA LEU A 267 10.79 -2.26 -5.67
C LEU A 267 11.53 -3.53 -6.13
N VAL A 268 11.30 -3.94 -7.38
CA VAL A 268 11.91 -5.15 -7.97
C VAL A 268 13.44 -5.06 -8.00
N ARG A 269 13.98 -3.84 -8.08
CA ARG A 269 15.40 -3.48 -8.20
C ARG A 269 16.08 -4.09 -9.43
N SER A 270 17.30 -3.65 -9.71
CA SER A 270 18.04 -4.05 -10.91
C SER A 270 18.36 -5.55 -10.93
N GLU A 271 18.69 -6.14 -9.79
CA GLU A 271 19.01 -7.56 -9.65
C GLU A 271 17.77 -8.44 -9.87
N GLY A 272 16.62 -8.04 -9.31
CA GLY A 272 15.35 -8.73 -9.54
C GLY A 272 14.93 -8.65 -11.01
N ALA A 273 15.09 -7.48 -11.62
CA ALA A 273 14.87 -7.27 -13.06
C ALA A 273 15.77 -8.18 -13.91
N ILE A 274 17.06 -8.28 -13.59
CA ILE A 274 18.00 -9.17 -14.29
C ILE A 274 17.59 -10.64 -14.10
N ALA A 275 17.18 -11.06 -12.91
CA ALA A 275 16.71 -12.43 -12.68
C ALA A 275 15.45 -12.75 -13.49
N LEU A 276 14.48 -11.83 -13.54
CA LEU A 276 13.30 -11.97 -14.39
C LEU A 276 13.70 -12.06 -15.88
N SER A 277 14.69 -11.29 -16.32
CA SER A 277 15.20 -11.35 -17.70
C SER A 277 15.74 -12.75 -18.07
N ALA A 278 16.39 -13.45 -17.15
CA ALA A 278 16.87 -14.81 -17.36
C ALA A 278 15.70 -15.78 -17.57
N VAL A 279 14.68 -15.70 -16.72
CA VAL A 279 13.46 -16.53 -16.82
C VAL A 279 12.70 -16.24 -18.12
N LEU A 280 12.64 -14.98 -18.54
CA LEU A 280 11.99 -14.57 -19.79
C LEU A 280 12.68 -15.21 -21.01
N ARG A 281 14.01 -15.32 -21.00
CA ARG A 281 14.80 -16.01 -22.05
C ARG A 281 14.63 -17.53 -22.00
N GLU A 282 14.59 -18.12 -20.80
CA GLU A 282 14.40 -19.57 -20.57
C GLU A 282 12.97 -20.05 -20.85
N GLY A 283 11.99 -19.14 -20.77
CA GLY A 283 10.70 -19.27 -21.42
C GLY A 283 9.50 -18.88 -20.55
N LEU A 284 8.77 -17.90 -21.07
CA LEU A 284 7.35 -17.60 -20.85
C LEU A 284 6.78 -17.32 -22.25
N PRO A 285 6.39 -18.36 -23.02
CA PRO A 285 6.12 -18.23 -24.45
C PRO A 285 4.82 -17.47 -24.74
N THR A 286 3.87 -17.50 -23.81
CA THR A 286 2.55 -16.88 -23.93
C THR A 286 2.49 -15.47 -23.35
N LEU A 287 3.61 -14.91 -22.88
CA LEU A 287 3.65 -13.61 -22.21
C LEU A 287 3.29 -12.49 -23.20
N LYS A 288 2.30 -11.68 -22.80
CA LYS A 288 1.74 -10.55 -23.53
C LYS A 288 2.06 -9.22 -22.86
N GLU A 289 1.99 -9.18 -21.53
CA GLU A 289 2.24 -7.95 -20.77
C GLU A 289 3.23 -8.21 -19.63
N LEU A 290 4.24 -7.35 -19.55
CA LEU A 290 5.14 -7.25 -18.42
C LEU A 290 5.17 -5.80 -17.93
N ASN A 291 4.69 -5.57 -16.71
CA ASN A 291 4.80 -4.29 -16.04
C ASN A 291 5.75 -4.39 -14.84
N LEU A 292 6.86 -3.66 -14.89
CA LEU A 292 7.84 -3.46 -13.81
C LEU A 292 8.10 -1.95 -13.56
N SER A 293 7.12 -1.10 -13.89
CA SER A 293 7.22 0.36 -13.71
C SER A 293 7.50 0.72 -12.25
N PHE A 294 8.22 1.81 -11.98
CA PHE A 294 8.54 2.30 -10.64
C PHE A 294 9.21 1.21 -9.77
N GLY A 295 10.01 0.34 -10.39
CA GLY A 295 10.67 -0.78 -9.71
C GLY A 295 12.10 -0.51 -9.25
N GLU A 296 12.57 0.73 -9.23
CA GLU A 296 13.99 1.10 -8.97
C GLU A 296 14.99 0.38 -9.90
N ILE A 297 14.65 0.33 -11.19
CA ILE A 297 15.43 -0.39 -12.21
C ILE A 297 16.36 0.61 -12.89
N THR A 298 17.66 0.30 -12.93
CA THR A 298 18.64 1.11 -13.67
C THR A 298 18.46 0.96 -15.18
N GLU A 299 18.89 1.96 -15.93
CA GLU A 299 18.88 1.92 -17.40
C GLU A 299 19.55 0.66 -17.97
N ALA A 300 20.68 0.23 -17.38
CA ALA A 300 21.38 -0.99 -17.81
C ALA A 300 20.52 -2.25 -17.63
N ALA A 301 19.89 -2.42 -16.47
CA ALA A 301 19.00 -3.57 -16.21
C ALA A 301 17.74 -3.52 -17.09
N ALA A 302 17.18 -2.33 -17.33
CA ALA A 302 16.05 -2.13 -18.22
C ALA A 302 16.38 -2.57 -19.67
N LEU A 303 17.58 -2.26 -20.18
CA LEU A 303 18.02 -2.73 -21.50
C LEU A 303 18.10 -4.26 -21.57
N VAL A 304 18.60 -4.92 -20.52
CA VAL A 304 18.67 -6.38 -20.45
C VAL A 304 17.27 -7.01 -20.47
N LEU A 305 16.31 -6.42 -19.77
CA LEU A 305 14.90 -6.81 -19.78
C LEU A 305 14.26 -6.63 -21.17
N ALA A 306 14.46 -5.46 -21.80
CA ALA A 306 13.92 -5.17 -23.13
C ALA A 306 14.42 -6.19 -24.16
N GLN A 307 15.71 -6.53 -24.12
CA GLN A 307 16.30 -7.58 -24.96
C GLN A 307 15.74 -8.98 -24.66
N ALA A 308 15.34 -9.26 -23.41
CA ALA A 308 14.80 -10.56 -23.03
C ALA A 308 13.36 -10.78 -23.52
N VAL A 309 12.61 -9.69 -23.78
CA VAL A 309 11.24 -9.77 -24.31
C VAL A 309 11.15 -9.53 -25.82
N GLN A 310 12.21 -9.02 -26.47
CA GLN A 310 12.23 -8.65 -27.88
C GLN A 310 11.75 -9.75 -28.82
N ASP A 311 12.14 -11.02 -28.57
CA ASP A 311 11.81 -12.15 -29.43
C ASP A 311 10.54 -12.90 -29.02
N LYS A 312 9.73 -12.34 -28.10
CA LYS A 312 8.50 -12.99 -27.65
C LYS A 312 7.37 -12.77 -28.67
N PRO A 313 6.76 -13.85 -29.19
CA PRO A 313 5.84 -13.76 -30.33
C PRO A 313 4.49 -13.10 -30.01
N HIS A 314 4.13 -13.05 -28.72
CA HIS A 314 2.85 -12.52 -28.26
C HIS A 314 2.99 -11.28 -27.38
N MET A 315 4.20 -10.70 -27.28
CA MET A 315 4.41 -9.51 -26.46
C MET A 315 3.65 -8.31 -27.03
N GLU A 316 2.77 -7.74 -26.23
CA GLU A 316 1.92 -6.60 -26.56
C GLU A 316 2.35 -5.35 -25.79
N LYS A 317 2.81 -5.51 -24.54
CA LYS A 317 3.16 -4.39 -23.67
C LYS A 317 4.33 -4.70 -22.74
N LEU A 318 5.31 -3.80 -22.74
CA LEU A 318 6.37 -3.72 -21.74
C LEU A 318 6.30 -2.34 -21.09
N ASP A 319 6.05 -2.30 -19.78
CA ASP A 319 6.06 -1.06 -19.01
C ASP A 319 7.26 -1.05 -18.04
N LEU A 320 8.17 -0.11 -18.29
CA LEU A 320 9.38 0.16 -17.51
C LEU A 320 9.44 1.65 -17.14
N ASN A 321 8.31 2.33 -16.98
CA ASN A 321 8.31 3.72 -16.52
C ASN A 321 9.00 3.85 -15.15
N GLY A 322 9.59 5.00 -14.84
CA GLY A 322 10.27 5.20 -13.55
C GLY A 322 11.63 4.50 -13.41
N ILE A 323 12.35 4.27 -14.51
CA ILE A 323 13.76 3.82 -14.46
C ILE A 323 14.67 4.90 -13.87
N ILE A 324 15.71 4.45 -13.17
CA ILE A 324 16.73 5.32 -12.59
C ILE A 324 17.81 5.58 -13.64
N HIS A 325 17.96 6.84 -14.05
CA HIS A 325 19.07 7.27 -14.90
C HIS A 325 20.33 7.48 -14.06
N HIS A 326 21.47 7.06 -14.62
CA HIS A 326 22.77 7.02 -13.96
C HIS A 326 23.26 8.37 -13.37
N ALA A 327 22.66 9.50 -13.79
CA ALA A 327 22.92 10.83 -13.24
C ALA A 327 22.40 11.02 -11.79
N LEU A 328 21.42 10.22 -11.35
CA LEU A 328 20.85 10.27 -9.99
C LEU A 328 21.66 9.45 -8.96
N LEU A 329 22.52 8.55 -9.43
CA LEU A 329 23.32 7.65 -8.58
C LEU A 329 24.67 8.27 -8.14
N GLN A 330 25.01 9.47 -8.62
CA GLN A 330 26.23 10.18 -8.18
C GLN A 330 26.00 11.07 -6.95
N SER A 331 24.76 11.13 -6.43
CA SER A 331 24.39 11.94 -5.27
C SER A 331 23.87 11.15 -4.08
N GLY A 332 23.76 9.83 -4.17
CA GLY A 332 23.39 8.95 -3.05
C GLY A 332 24.61 8.17 -2.58
N GLU A 333 24.89 8.19 -1.28
CA GLU A 333 25.80 7.22 -0.66
C GLU A 333 25.32 5.80 -1.01
N PRO A 334 26.23 4.82 -1.18
CA PRO A 334 25.83 3.45 -1.44
C PRO A 334 24.91 2.97 -0.31
N ASP A 335 23.73 2.45 -0.66
CA ASP A 335 22.81 1.79 0.25
C ASP A 335 23.61 0.80 1.11
N GLU A 336 23.85 1.15 2.37
CA GLU A 336 24.24 0.17 3.37
C GLU A 336 23.12 -0.86 3.38
N GLU A 337 23.49 -2.12 3.13
CA GLU A 337 22.57 -3.23 3.24
C GLU A 337 21.99 -3.18 4.66
N GLU A 338 20.71 -2.85 4.80
CA GLU A 338 19.96 -3.17 6.02
C GLU A 338 19.98 -4.70 6.12
N GLU A 339 21.00 -5.23 6.80
CA GLU A 339 20.90 -6.50 7.49
C GLU A 339 19.75 -6.35 8.48
N GLU A 340 18.55 -6.75 8.08
CA GLU A 340 17.45 -6.99 9.00
C GLU A 340 17.96 -8.05 10.00
N GLU A 341 18.39 -7.60 11.18
CA GLU A 341 18.70 -8.47 12.31
C GLU A 341 17.48 -9.33 12.61
N GLU A 342 17.64 -10.65 12.49
CA GLU A 342 16.65 -11.61 12.96
C GLU A 342 16.60 -11.49 14.49
N GLU A 343 15.56 -10.83 15.03
CA GLU A 343 15.26 -10.91 16.46
C GLU A 343 14.80 -12.35 16.78
N GLU A 344 15.75 -13.21 17.17
CA GLU A 344 15.45 -14.45 17.88
C GLU A 344 15.00 -14.09 19.31
N GLU A 345 13.72 -14.31 19.60
CA GLU A 345 13.20 -14.25 20.96
C GLU A 345 13.74 -15.43 21.79
N GLU A 346 14.79 -15.19 22.59
CA GLU A 346 15.18 -16.07 23.68
C GLU A 346 14.62 -15.58 25.02
N ASP A 347 13.63 -16.31 25.52
CA ASP A 347 13.30 -16.38 26.94
C ASP A 347 14.50 -16.92 27.74
N GLU A 348 14.98 -16.20 28.76
CA GLU A 348 15.12 -16.74 30.13
C GLU A 348 15.68 -15.74 31.17
N ASN A 349 15.01 -15.74 32.33
CA ASN A 349 15.43 -15.38 33.68
C ASN A 349 16.95 -15.16 33.99
N GLY A 350 17.23 -13.99 34.59
CA GLY A 350 17.78 -13.94 35.96
C GLY A 350 19.29 -13.74 36.20
N LYS A 351 19.57 -12.71 37.03
CA LYS A 351 20.69 -12.49 37.99
C LYS A 351 21.95 -11.72 37.57
N GLU A 352 22.01 -10.51 38.14
CA GLU A 352 23.06 -9.95 39.02
C GLU A 352 24.57 -10.07 38.69
N MET A 353 25.18 -8.87 38.62
CA MET A 353 26.38 -8.40 39.35
C MET A 353 27.79 -8.47 38.72
N THR A 354 28.43 -7.28 38.76
CA THR A 354 29.84 -6.92 39.08
C THR A 354 30.85 -6.49 37.99
N GLU A 355 31.22 -5.21 38.12
CA GLU A 355 32.56 -4.58 38.21
C GLU A 355 33.65 -4.70 37.11
N ASN A 356 34.04 -3.49 36.64
CA ASN A 356 35.39 -2.90 36.51
C ASN A 356 36.47 -3.60 35.67
N GLY A 357 37.00 -2.86 34.69
CA GLY A 357 38.31 -3.12 34.11
C GLY A 357 38.76 -2.11 33.06
N VAL A 358 39.35 -0.98 33.50
CA VAL A 358 40.12 -0.04 32.66
C VAL A 358 41.40 -0.71 32.16
N LYS A 359 41.78 -0.48 30.89
CA LYS A 359 43.20 -0.37 30.46
C LYS A 359 43.36 0.25 29.06
N ASP A 360 44.04 1.39 29.05
CA ASP A 360 44.61 2.10 27.90
C ASP A 360 45.56 1.23 27.05
N ARG A 361 45.54 1.45 25.72
CA ARG A 361 46.75 1.45 24.87
C ARG A 361 46.62 2.42 23.71
N ASP A 362 47.62 3.29 23.63
CA ASP A 362 47.78 4.44 22.74
C ASP A 362 48.40 4.08 21.36
N SER A 363 48.13 4.95 20.38
CA SER A 363 48.90 5.31 19.13
C SER A 363 48.30 4.89 17.77
N PRO A 364 48.43 5.70 16.67
CA PRO A 364 48.77 7.13 16.56
C PRO A 364 47.79 7.96 15.70
N VAL A 365 47.76 9.26 16.03
CA VAL A 365 46.94 10.34 15.47
C VAL A 365 47.33 10.72 14.02
N LYS A 366 46.32 10.93 13.16
CA LYS A 366 46.33 11.84 12.00
C LYS A 366 45.39 13.01 12.30
N PRO A 367 45.65 14.22 11.77
CA PRO A 367 45.14 15.46 12.35
C PRO A 367 43.64 15.64 12.09
N GLU A 368 42.86 15.68 13.16
CA GLU A 368 41.45 16.11 13.12
C GLU A 368 41.34 17.64 13.02
N PRO A 369 40.26 18.17 12.40
CA PRO A 369 39.94 19.57 12.48
C PRO A 369 39.55 19.92 13.92
N THR A 370 40.03 21.05 14.40
CA THR A 370 39.75 21.59 15.75
C THR A 370 38.25 21.54 16.08
N CYS A 371 37.85 20.59 16.91
CA CYS A 371 36.50 20.43 17.43
C CYS A 371 36.30 21.40 18.60
N HIS A 372 35.32 22.31 18.50
CA HIS A 372 34.91 23.17 19.61
C HIS A 372 33.87 22.43 20.47
N PRO A 373 34.21 21.91 21.67
CA PRO A 373 33.27 21.13 22.49
C PRO A 373 31.98 21.90 22.88
N GLU A 374 32.03 23.23 22.81
CA GLU A 374 30.93 24.14 23.11
C GLU A 374 29.78 24.06 22.07
N ILE A 375 30.06 23.75 20.80
CA ILE A 375 29.00 23.68 19.78
C ILE A 375 28.26 22.34 19.75
N LEU A 376 28.97 21.24 20.01
CA LEU A 376 28.34 19.92 20.15
C LEU A 376 27.44 19.88 21.38
N SER A 377 27.88 20.52 22.48
CA SER A 377 27.03 20.74 23.66
C SER A 377 25.81 21.60 23.36
N PHE A 378 25.98 22.68 22.59
CA PHE A 378 24.88 23.56 22.17
C PHE A 378 23.85 22.86 21.28
N LEU A 379 24.26 22.14 20.24
CA LEU A 379 23.34 21.44 19.34
C LEU A 379 22.56 20.33 20.06
N SER A 380 23.19 19.70 21.05
CA SER A 380 22.57 18.66 21.88
C SER A 380 21.51 19.23 22.83
N SER A 381 21.77 20.38 23.46
CA SER A 381 20.86 21.03 24.41
C SER A 381 21.06 22.56 24.45
N PRO A 382 20.42 23.31 23.54
CA PRO A 382 20.65 24.75 23.40
C PRO A 382 20.06 25.55 24.57
N THR A 383 20.76 26.59 25.00
CA THR A 383 20.27 27.57 25.99
C THR A 383 20.60 28.99 25.57
N ALA A 384 19.86 29.99 26.05
CA ALA A 384 20.14 31.40 25.75
C ALA A 384 21.58 31.80 26.13
N GLU A 385 22.07 31.33 27.27
CA GLU A 385 23.44 31.59 27.72
C GLU A 385 24.50 30.97 26.80
N THR A 386 24.27 29.74 26.33
CA THR A 386 25.22 29.05 25.43
C THR A 386 25.20 29.66 24.04
N LEU A 387 24.03 30.09 23.55
CA LEU A 387 23.90 30.81 22.28
C LEU A 387 24.70 32.12 22.31
N LEU A 388 24.61 32.89 23.40
CA LEU A 388 25.34 34.16 23.54
C LEU A 388 26.85 33.94 23.67
N LYS A 389 27.29 32.91 24.42
CA LYS A 389 28.71 32.54 24.60
C LYS A 389 29.43 32.19 23.31
N LEU A 390 28.72 31.71 22.27
CA LEU A 390 29.31 31.43 20.95
C LEU A 390 29.81 32.69 20.21
N GLY A 391 29.45 33.89 20.69
CA GLY A 391 29.96 35.16 20.18
C GLY A 391 29.68 35.39 18.69
N ASP A 392 30.40 36.33 18.08
CA ASP A 392 30.13 36.76 16.70
C ASP A 392 30.36 35.67 15.63
N ASN A 393 31.05 34.58 15.99
CA ASN A 393 31.29 33.42 15.12
C ASN A 393 30.19 32.35 15.20
N ARG A 394 29.12 32.55 15.99
CA ARG A 394 28.03 31.57 16.21
C ARG A 394 27.45 31.01 14.91
N THR A 395 27.26 31.88 13.91
CA THR A 395 26.63 31.53 12.64
C THR A 395 27.54 30.65 11.78
N GLY A 396 28.84 30.97 11.72
CA GLY A 396 29.84 30.17 10.99
C GLY A 396 30.06 28.79 11.62
N LEU A 397 30.02 28.69 12.95
CA LEU A 397 30.18 27.42 13.65
C LEU A 397 28.96 26.50 13.43
N ILE A 398 27.74 27.02 13.51
CA ILE A 398 26.51 26.24 13.26
C ILE A 398 26.47 25.74 11.82
N GLN A 399 26.92 26.56 10.86
CA GLN A 399 27.02 26.18 9.45
C GLN A 399 28.01 25.05 9.15
N GLN A 400 28.99 24.80 10.02
CA GLN A 400 29.99 23.73 9.87
C GLN A 400 29.49 22.40 10.43
N HIS A 401 28.51 22.42 11.34
CA HIS A 401 28.05 21.24 12.07
C HIS A 401 26.60 20.83 11.75
N VAL A 402 25.80 21.71 11.15
CA VAL A 402 24.50 21.35 10.59
C VAL A 402 24.68 21.05 9.10
N ASP A 403 24.45 19.80 8.73
CA ASP A 403 24.35 19.41 7.34
C ASP A 403 23.10 20.05 6.73
N VAL A 404 23.31 21.12 5.97
CA VAL A 404 22.22 21.88 5.35
C VAL A 404 21.55 21.14 4.20
N SER A 405 22.15 20.06 3.68
CA SER A 405 21.57 19.22 2.63
C SER A 405 20.45 18.32 3.16
N ASP A 406 20.46 18.05 4.47
CA ASP A 406 19.50 17.22 5.18
C ASP A 406 18.38 18.10 5.78
N SER A 407 17.16 17.94 5.25
CA SER A 407 16.00 18.74 5.66
C SER A 407 15.56 18.46 7.09
N ASP A 408 15.78 17.25 7.61
CA ASP A 408 15.41 16.86 8.96
C ASP A 408 16.35 17.50 9.99
N LYS A 409 17.65 17.52 9.70
CA LYS A 409 18.64 18.22 10.53
C LYS A 409 18.42 19.74 10.53
N VAL A 410 18.08 20.33 9.38
CA VAL A 410 17.79 21.77 9.30
C VAL A 410 16.51 22.11 10.07
N ALA A 411 15.45 21.30 9.97
CA ALA A 411 14.21 21.50 10.72
C ALA A 411 14.40 21.32 12.24
N ASP A 412 15.14 20.31 12.67
CA ASP A 412 15.48 20.11 14.08
C ASP A 412 16.31 21.28 14.65
N ALA A 413 17.35 21.72 13.91
CA ALA A 413 18.14 22.89 14.29
C ALA A 413 17.30 24.17 14.35
N PHE A 414 16.40 24.38 13.37
CA PHE A 414 15.47 25.50 13.35
C PHE A 414 14.61 25.52 14.61
N LEU A 415 13.96 24.41 14.95
CA LEU A 415 13.07 24.31 16.13
C LEU A 415 13.84 24.54 17.42
N ARG A 416 15.00 23.91 17.56
CA ARG A 416 15.89 24.04 18.72
C ARG A 416 16.36 25.47 18.96
N ILE A 417 16.81 26.17 17.92
CA ILE A 417 17.29 27.56 18.04
C ILE A 417 16.10 28.51 18.27
N SER A 418 14.99 28.29 17.57
CA SER A 418 13.78 29.12 17.72
C SER A 418 13.13 28.97 19.10
N SER A 419 13.35 27.84 19.78
CA SER A 419 12.87 27.63 21.16
C SER A 419 13.51 28.58 22.18
N LEU A 420 14.67 29.17 21.84
CA LEU A 420 15.38 30.14 22.67
C LEU A 420 14.85 31.58 22.54
N TYR A 421 13.89 31.82 21.63
CA TYR A 421 13.31 33.14 21.44
C TYR A 421 12.71 33.67 22.74
N SER A 422 13.08 34.91 23.09
CA SER A 422 12.60 35.62 24.28
C SER A 422 12.52 37.13 23.99
N ASP A 423 11.89 37.89 24.88
CA ASP A 423 11.80 39.35 24.76
C ASP A 423 13.12 40.07 25.11
N ASP A 424 14.15 39.34 25.52
CA ASP A 424 15.50 39.88 25.70
C ASP A 424 16.11 40.27 24.34
N HIS A 425 16.56 41.52 24.23
CA HIS A 425 17.01 42.07 22.95
C HIS A 425 18.27 41.37 22.40
N GLU A 426 19.19 40.94 23.26
CA GLU A 426 20.42 40.27 22.83
C GLU A 426 20.14 38.85 22.37
N VAL A 427 19.34 38.10 23.15
CA VAL A 427 18.95 36.72 22.80
C VAL A 427 18.09 36.72 21.54
N LYS A 428 17.09 37.60 21.44
CA LYS A 428 16.24 37.74 20.25
C LYS A 428 17.07 37.98 19.00
N LYS A 429 17.98 38.95 19.04
CA LYS A 429 18.85 39.27 17.92
C LYS A 429 19.72 38.06 17.52
N ALA A 430 20.33 37.38 18.49
CA ALA A 430 21.16 36.21 18.24
C ALA A 430 20.38 35.05 17.61
N VAL A 431 19.14 34.80 18.03
CA VAL A 431 18.26 33.77 17.45
C VAL A 431 17.94 34.09 16.00
N LEU A 432 17.48 35.31 15.70
CA LEU A 432 17.07 35.70 14.36
C LEU A 432 18.25 35.67 13.36
N GLU A 433 19.40 36.25 13.72
CA GLU A 433 20.60 36.25 12.87
C GLU A 433 21.11 34.82 12.58
N THR A 434 21.00 33.94 13.56
CA THR A 434 21.41 32.53 13.42
C THR A 434 20.50 31.78 12.46
N ILE A 435 19.18 31.98 12.59
CA ILE A 435 18.18 31.34 11.74
C ILE A 435 18.27 31.86 10.31
N ASP A 436 18.42 33.17 10.12
CA ASP A 436 18.59 33.76 8.80
C ASP A 436 19.81 33.17 8.07
N THR A 437 20.89 32.97 8.81
CA THR A 437 22.12 32.40 8.24
C THR A 437 21.97 30.92 7.90
N LEU A 438 21.23 30.16 8.71
CA LEU A 438 20.93 28.73 8.48
C LEU A 438 20.03 28.56 7.24
N LEU A 439 18.90 29.26 7.20
CA LEU A 439 17.91 29.13 6.14
C LEU A 439 18.42 29.69 4.81
N LYS A 440 19.14 30.82 4.82
CA LYS A 440 19.75 31.37 3.61
C LYS A 440 20.72 30.38 2.95
N LYS A 441 21.44 29.59 3.73
CA LYS A 441 22.33 28.54 3.22
C LYS A 441 21.53 27.32 2.74
N ALA A 442 20.54 26.86 3.52
CA ALA A 442 19.68 25.74 3.13
C ALA A 442 18.89 26.01 1.83
N PHE A 443 18.42 27.24 1.64
CA PHE A 443 17.63 27.63 0.46
C PHE A 443 18.49 28.11 -0.73
N SER A 444 19.81 28.25 -0.53
CA SER A 444 20.74 28.51 -1.65
C SER A 444 20.95 27.31 -2.56
N GLY A 445 20.44 26.12 -2.18
CA GLY A 445 20.47 24.91 -2.97
C GLY A 445 19.34 24.81 -3.99
N SER A 446 18.73 23.62 -4.14
CA SER A 446 17.63 23.42 -5.09
C SER A 446 16.29 23.87 -4.51
N SER A 447 15.33 24.26 -5.37
CA SER A 447 13.96 24.56 -4.91
C SER A 447 13.32 23.40 -4.16
N LEU A 448 13.67 22.15 -4.53
CA LEU A 448 13.21 20.93 -3.85
C LEU A 448 13.61 20.90 -2.37
N GLN A 449 14.79 21.43 -2.03
CA GLN A 449 15.31 21.47 -0.66
C GLN A 449 14.49 22.42 0.24
N THR A 450 14.00 23.54 -0.30
CA THR A 450 13.07 24.40 0.42
C THR A 450 11.71 23.72 0.66
N TYR A 451 11.18 23.00 -0.33
CA TYR A 451 9.96 22.19 -0.16
C TYR A 451 10.15 21.11 0.91
N SER A 452 11.25 20.35 0.86
CA SER A 452 11.55 19.28 1.81
C SER A 452 11.67 19.82 3.25
N PHE A 453 12.41 20.92 3.46
CA PHE A 453 12.49 21.58 4.76
C PHE A 453 11.11 21.98 5.29
N LEU A 454 10.27 22.63 4.47
CA LEU A 454 8.96 23.11 4.89
C LEU A 454 8.00 21.97 5.21
N SER A 455 7.98 20.93 4.38
CA SER A 455 7.19 19.72 4.62
C SER A 455 7.60 19.04 5.92
N THR A 456 8.91 18.85 6.15
CA THR A 456 9.43 18.29 7.40
C THR A 456 9.05 19.16 8.60
N LEU A 457 9.26 20.48 8.53
CA LEU A 457 8.94 21.40 9.61
C LEU A 457 7.46 21.33 10.00
N LEU A 458 6.55 21.31 9.01
CA LEU A 458 5.11 21.21 9.24
C LEU A 458 4.70 19.84 9.82
N VAL A 459 5.38 18.75 9.44
CA VAL A 459 5.17 17.43 10.05
C VAL A 459 5.64 17.42 11.52
N MET A 460 6.81 17.99 11.81
CA MET A 460 7.35 18.11 13.18
C MET A 460 6.47 18.98 14.08
N LEU A 461 5.90 20.07 13.54
CA LEU A 461 4.92 20.92 14.22
C LEU A 461 3.53 20.26 14.35
N GLY A 462 3.30 19.11 13.70
CA GLY A 462 2.04 18.37 13.74
C GLY A 462 0.93 18.95 12.85
N LEU A 463 1.28 19.85 11.93
CA LEU A 463 0.36 20.51 10.98
C LEU A 463 0.17 19.71 9.68
N LEU A 464 1.10 18.81 9.36
CA LEU A 464 0.99 17.84 8.27
C LEU A 464 1.20 16.41 8.78
N LYS A 465 0.63 15.43 8.06
CA LYS A 465 0.83 14.01 8.30
C LYS A 465 2.03 13.54 7.46
N GLY A 466 3.07 13.03 8.11
CA GLY A 466 4.24 12.43 7.45
C GLY A 466 4.13 10.90 7.35
N GLU A 467 4.92 10.32 6.45
CA GLU A 467 4.97 8.86 6.21
C GLU A 467 5.96 8.12 7.13
N GLY A 468 6.83 8.84 7.85
CA GLY A 468 7.80 8.29 8.81
C GLY A 468 7.47 8.53 10.29
N LYS A 469 8.24 7.89 11.20
CA LYS A 469 8.18 8.12 12.66
C LYS A 469 8.83 9.45 13.07
N VAL A 470 8.43 10.56 12.45
CA VAL A 470 8.94 11.90 12.79
C VAL A 470 8.37 12.31 14.15
N LYS A 471 9.27 12.59 15.11
CA LYS A 471 8.89 12.98 16.47
C LYS A 471 8.28 14.38 16.45
N LYS A 472 6.98 14.48 16.76
CA LYS A 472 6.30 15.77 16.91
C LYS A 472 6.88 16.54 18.09
N VAL A 473 7.10 17.83 17.90
CA VAL A 473 7.56 18.74 18.96
C VAL A 473 6.39 19.48 19.58
N GLN A 474 6.55 19.87 20.85
CA GLN A 474 5.64 20.84 21.46
C GLN A 474 5.86 22.21 20.81
N VAL A 475 4.80 22.79 20.24
CA VAL A 475 4.89 24.10 19.58
C VAL A 475 5.05 25.19 20.64
N LEU A 476 6.12 25.99 20.53
CA LEU A 476 6.39 27.15 21.38
C LEU A 476 6.16 28.45 20.59
N PRO A 477 5.78 29.56 21.24
CA PRO A 477 5.59 30.85 20.58
C PRO A 477 6.81 31.30 19.76
N GLY A 478 8.02 30.99 20.26
CA GLY A 478 9.28 31.28 19.57
C GLY A 478 9.39 30.65 18.18
N HIS A 479 8.87 29.43 17.97
CA HIS A 479 8.90 28.77 16.67
C HIS A 479 8.12 29.56 15.61
N LEU A 480 6.96 30.10 16.00
CA LEU A 480 6.08 30.84 15.09
C LEU A 480 6.61 32.26 14.82
N LEU A 481 7.08 32.95 15.85
CA LEU A 481 7.62 34.32 15.73
C LEU A 481 8.91 34.36 14.88
N VAL A 482 9.75 33.34 15.02
CA VAL A 482 10.97 33.21 14.20
C VAL A 482 10.62 32.82 12.76
N LEU A 483 9.62 31.96 12.55
CA LEU A 483 9.14 31.63 11.21
C LEU A 483 8.51 32.85 10.51
N GLU A 484 7.72 33.63 11.22
CA GLU A 484 7.14 34.89 10.75
C GLU A 484 8.24 35.88 10.31
N HIS A 485 9.31 36.01 11.09
CA HIS A 485 10.48 36.80 10.71
C HIS A 485 11.15 36.25 9.44
N ALA A 486 11.41 34.94 9.38
CA ALA A 486 12.11 34.30 8.26
C ALA A 486 11.35 34.47 6.93
N VAL A 487 10.02 34.35 6.96
CA VAL A 487 9.15 34.50 5.78
C VAL A 487 9.20 35.92 5.19
N GLN A 488 9.52 36.92 6.01
CA GLN A 488 9.68 38.32 5.56
C GLN A 488 11.06 38.61 4.95
N GLN A 489 12.00 37.66 5.00
CA GLN A 489 13.35 37.85 4.47
C GLN A 489 13.42 37.57 2.96
N ASP A 490 14.36 38.25 2.31
CA ASP A 490 14.61 38.20 0.87
C ASP A 490 15.15 36.85 0.36
N TYR A 491 15.66 35.99 1.24
CA TYR A 491 16.06 34.62 0.90
C TYR A 491 14.89 33.63 0.89
N PHE A 492 13.72 34.00 1.42
CA PHE A 492 12.58 33.10 1.55
C PHE A 492 11.69 33.17 0.30
N PRO A 493 11.37 32.04 -0.38
CA PRO A 493 10.60 32.11 -1.61
C PRO A 493 9.14 32.55 -1.37
N GLN A 494 8.66 33.50 -2.18
CA GLN A 494 7.34 34.12 -2.02
C GLN A 494 6.16 33.13 -2.16
N ASP A 495 6.30 32.11 -3.01
CA ASP A 495 5.26 31.09 -3.21
C ASP A 495 5.03 30.25 -1.94
N HIS A 496 6.08 30.04 -1.15
CA HIS A 496 6.02 29.30 0.10
C HIS A 496 5.53 30.14 1.28
N ALA A 497 5.84 31.43 1.28
CA ALA A 497 5.33 32.39 2.26
C ALA A 497 3.80 32.37 2.32
N SER A 498 3.15 32.45 1.15
CA SER A 498 1.68 32.43 1.05
C SER A 498 1.05 31.11 1.53
N LEU A 499 1.76 29.99 1.36
CA LEU A 499 1.29 28.68 1.84
C LEU A 499 1.35 28.61 3.37
N LEU A 500 2.43 29.10 3.98
CA LEU A 500 2.61 29.10 5.43
C LEU A 500 1.61 30.03 6.14
N ASP A 501 1.28 31.18 5.56
CA ASP A 501 0.23 32.06 6.09
C ASP A 501 -1.11 31.32 6.27
N THR A 502 -1.41 30.35 5.39
CA THR A 502 -2.64 29.54 5.48
C THR A 502 -2.63 28.59 6.69
N PHE A 503 -1.45 28.14 7.13
CA PHE A 503 -1.28 27.27 8.28
C PHE A 503 -1.13 28.03 9.61
N VAL A 504 -0.57 29.25 9.59
CA VAL A 504 -0.29 30.05 10.79
C VAL A 504 -1.46 31.00 11.14
N ALA A 505 -2.32 31.37 10.17
CA ALA A 505 -3.48 32.24 10.41
C ALA A 505 -4.71 31.55 11.05
N ARG A 506 -4.56 30.33 11.58
CA ARG A 506 -5.64 29.52 12.17
C ARG A 506 -5.60 29.45 13.69
#